data_AF-A0A2L2TRM5-F1
#
_entry.id   AF-A0A2L2TRM5-F1
#
_cell.length_a   1.000
_cell.length_b   1.000
_cell.length_c   1.000
_cell.angle_alpha   90.00
_cell.angle_beta   90.00
_cell.angle_gamma   90.00
#
_symmetry.space_group_name_H-M   'P 1'
#
loop_
_entity.id
_entity.type
_entity.pdbx_description
1 polymer ?
#
loop_
_entity_poly.entity_id
_entity_poly.type
_entity_poly.pdbx_seq_one_letter_code
_entity_poly.pdbx_strand_id
1 'polypeptide(L)'
;MNWLCHLTLQHLRNSSEGSWLHRCALFIEDFHKLEASISPHLEARQNCISIQELQEHYGLELHRNFVLSTFCRPILSTKTGGSCSDRECSQILSRFQTALKKSVRAFIRLRSISSHTTSSWAFIHNGLSSALLLSFIRHESDADETRQIQIELMQSLTERSEDVGQFSTTHKKALKAIQALQRLAEQDENRAQPLISSNERQPTSLSDGIETLFDSLNASQDQSMLNMDEWLRNFDFDAFSPLESYNLIMSDKVPPDANV
;
A
#
# COMPACT_ATOMS: atom_id res chain seq x y z
N MET A 1 11.11 -17.54 -3.08
CA MET A 1 9.69 -17.64 -2.74
C MET A 1 9.37 -18.76 -1.74
N ASN A 2 9.84 -20.00 -1.95
CA ASN A 2 9.53 -21.11 -1.03
C ASN A 2 9.92 -20.83 0.45
N TRP A 3 11.10 -20.25 0.68
CA TRP A 3 11.59 -19.92 2.02
C TRP A 3 10.78 -18.82 2.73
N LEU A 4 10.32 -17.79 2.02
CA LEU A 4 9.47 -16.72 2.58
C LEU A 4 8.15 -17.31 3.06
N CYS A 5 7.55 -18.20 2.27
CA CYS A 5 6.33 -18.91 2.65
C CYS A 5 6.57 -19.80 3.89
N HIS A 6 7.66 -20.57 3.91
CA HIS A 6 8.00 -21.40 5.06
C HIS A 6 8.21 -20.59 6.34
N LEU A 7 9.00 -19.51 6.27
CA LEU A 7 9.22 -18.61 7.41
C LEU A 7 7.90 -18.01 7.90
N THR A 8 7.09 -17.49 6.98
CA THR A 8 5.79 -16.89 7.29
C THR A 8 4.88 -17.90 7.98
N LEU A 9 4.75 -19.11 7.43
CA LEU A 9 3.92 -20.17 7.99
C LEU A 9 4.43 -20.66 9.35
N GLN A 10 5.74 -20.73 9.55
CA GLN A 10 6.33 -21.10 10.84
C GLN A 10 5.93 -20.10 11.94
N HIS A 11 6.08 -18.81 11.66
CA HIS A 11 5.72 -17.75 12.60
C HIS A 11 4.21 -17.63 12.80
N LEU A 12 3.41 -17.85 11.75
CA LEU A 12 1.94 -17.91 11.86
C LEU A 12 1.47 -19.11 12.68
N ARG A 13 2.05 -20.30 12.49
CA ARG A 13 1.68 -21.50 13.25
C ARG A 13 1.99 -21.35 14.74
N ASN A 14 3.08 -20.67 15.07
CA ASN A 14 3.50 -20.44 16.45
C ASN A 14 2.82 -19.22 17.09
N SER A 15 1.76 -18.65 16.47
CA SER A 15 1.09 -17.43 16.93
C SER A 15 0.39 -17.55 18.28
N SER A 16 0.22 -18.76 18.84
CA SER A 16 -0.43 -18.97 20.14
C SER A 16 0.47 -18.63 21.34
N GLU A 17 1.78 -18.48 21.15
CA GLU A 17 2.73 -18.24 22.25
C GLU A 17 3.33 -16.82 22.18
N GLY A 18 3.34 -16.11 23.31
CA GLY A 18 4.03 -14.82 23.50
C GLY A 18 3.27 -13.54 23.11
N SER A 19 3.89 -12.39 23.38
CA SER A 19 3.42 -11.08 22.90
C SER A 19 3.63 -10.94 21.38
N TRP A 20 2.72 -10.26 20.69
CA TRP A 20 2.82 -10.01 19.25
C TRP A 20 4.12 -9.26 18.89
N LEU A 21 4.59 -8.35 19.75
CA LEU A 21 5.84 -7.61 19.58
C LEU A 21 7.03 -8.54 19.50
N HIS A 22 7.08 -9.51 20.42
CA HIS A 22 8.15 -10.49 20.48
C HIS A 22 8.18 -11.33 19.21
N ARG A 23 7.00 -11.77 18.72
CA ARG A 23 6.89 -12.49 17.45
C ARG A 23 7.33 -11.64 16.26
N CYS A 24 6.95 -10.36 16.21
CA CYS A 24 7.41 -9.45 15.15
C CYS A 24 8.93 -9.28 15.17
N ALA A 25 9.52 -9.11 16.36
CA ALA A 25 10.97 -8.99 16.51
C ALA A 25 11.69 -10.26 16.04
N LEU A 26 11.23 -11.45 16.45
CA LEU A 26 11.78 -12.73 16.01
C LEU A 26 11.64 -12.93 14.50
N PHE A 27 10.47 -12.65 13.94
CA PHE A 27 10.24 -12.74 12.50
C PHE A 27 11.22 -11.86 11.73
N ILE A 28 11.43 -10.61 12.18
CA ILE A 28 12.37 -9.68 11.53
C ILE A 28 13.81 -10.18 11.63
N GLU A 29 14.21 -10.73 12.78
CA GLU A 29 15.55 -11.29 12.96
C GLU A 29 15.79 -12.49 12.03
N ASP A 30 14.86 -13.44 11.98
CA ASP A 30 14.95 -14.61 11.10
C ASP A 30 14.92 -14.20 9.62
N PHE A 31 14.12 -13.19 9.29
CA PHE A 31 14.06 -12.63 7.95
C PHE A 31 15.41 -12.03 7.53
N HIS A 32 16.06 -11.24 8.38
CA HIS A 32 17.40 -10.69 8.08
C HIS A 32 18.47 -11.79 7.93
N LYS A 33 18.40 -12.87 8.72
CA LYS A 33 19.31 -14.02 8.56
C LYS A 33 19.16 -14.68 7.18
N LEU A 34 17.93 -14.75 6.67
CA LEU A 34 17.65 -15.31 5.36
C LEU A 34 18.08 -14.37 4.23
N GLU A 35 17.96 -13.05 4.43
CA GLU A 35 18.48 -12.07 3.47
C GLU A 35 19.98 -12.18 3.26
N ALA A 36 20.75 -12.58 4.29
CA ALA A 36 22.19 -12.81 4.15
C ALA A 36 22.56 -13.97 3.20
N SER A 37 21.58 -14.80 2.80
CA SER A 37 21.81 -16.00 1.97
C SER A 37 21.26 -15.85 0.54
N ILE A 38 20.77 -14.66 0.15
CA ILE A 38 20.24 -14.44 -1.21
C ILE A 38 21.36 -14.19 -2.21
N SER A 39 21.09 -14.49 -3.48
CA SER A 39 22.03 -14.20 -4.58
C SER A 39 22.30 -12.69 -4.70
N PRO A 40 23.51 -12.28 -5.16
CA PRO A 40 23.89 -10.86 -5.20
C PRO A 40 22.93 -9.94 -5.98
N HIS A 41 22.35 -10.43 -7.09
CA HIS A 41 21.39 -9.66 -7.90
C HIS A 41 20.06 -9.41 -7.18
N LEU A 42 19.71 -10.26 -6.21
CA LEU A 42 18.51 -10.10 -5.37
C LEU A 42 18.76 -9.13 -4.21
N GLU A 43 20.01 -8.97 -3.78
CA GLU A 43 20.40 -8.06 -2.70
C GLU A 43 20.37 -6.60 -3.14
N ALA A 44 21.04 -6.29 -4.25
CA ALA A 44 21.20 -4.93 -4.73
C ALA A 44 20.96 -4.83 -6.23
N ARG A 45 20.17 -3.83 -6.63
CA ARG A 45 19.85 -3.54 -8.04
C ARG A 45 21.10 -3.43 -8.92
N GLN A 46 22.20 -2.90 -8.37
CA GLN A 46 23.46 -2.69 -9.09
C GLN A 46 24.12 -4.00 -9.54
N ASN A 47 23.77 -5.12 -8.92
CA ASN A 47 24.28 -6.44 -9.25
C ASN A 47 23.43 -7.14 -10.33
N CYS A 48 22.28 -6.58 -10.73
CA CYS A 48 21.47 -7.13 -11.80
C CYS A 48 22.12 -6.86 -13.17
N ILE A 49 22.39 -7.91 -13.93
CA ILE A 49 23.00 -7.84 -15.27
C ILE A 49 22.00 -8.09 -16.40
N SER A 50 20.78 -8.52 -16.07
CA SER A 50 19.71 -8.78 -17.05
C SER A 50 18.36 -8.22 -16.62
N ILE A 51 17.45 -8.07 -17.57
CA ILE A 51 16.05 -7.67 -17.30
C ILE A 51 15.37 -8.71 -16.40
N GLN A 52 15.65 -10.00 -16.62
CA GLN A 52 15.10 -11.08 -15.79
C GLN A 52 15.56 -10.92 -14.33
N GLU A 53 16.85 -10.73 -14.10
CA GLU A 53 17.37 -10.52 -12.74
C GLU A 53 16.80 -9.26 -12.09
N LEU A 54 16.56 -8.20 -12.88
CA LEU A 54 15.93 -6.98 -12.39
C LEU A 54 14.46 -7.21 -12.00
N GLN A 55 13.72 -8.02 -12.77
CA GLN A 55 12.36 -8.44 -12.42
C GLN A 55 12.36 -9.29 -11.14
N GLU A 56 13.29 -10.23 -11.01
CA GLU A 56 13.44 -11.07 -9.81
C GLU A 56 13.76 -10.22 -8.57
N HIS A 57 14.67 -9.25 -8.72
CA HIS A 57 15.04 -8.30 -7.66
C HIS A 57 13.82 -7.52 -7.16
N TYR A 58 13.09 -6.84 -8.04
CA TYR A 58 11.92 -6.05 -7.62
C TYR A 58 10.73 -6.93 -7.21
N GLY A 59 10.57 -8.12 -7.80
CA GLY A 59 9.57 -9.09 -7.36
C GLY A 59 9.83 -9.57 -5.94
N LEU A 60 11.09 -9.86 -5.59
CA LEU A 60 11.49 -10.20 -4.23
C LEU A 60 11.28 -9.02 -3.28
N GLU A 61 11.77 -7.82 -3.63
CA GLU A 61 11.56 -6.59 -2.85
C GLU A 61 10.08 -6.36 -2.52
N LEU A 62 9.20 -6.48 -3.52
CA LEU A 62 7.77 -6.31 -3.34
C LEU A 62 7.21 -7.35 -2.35
N HIS A 63 7.46 -8.63 -2.59
CA HIS A 63 6.94 -9.70 -1.73
C HIS A 63 7.46 -9.62 -0.31
N ARG A 64 8.78 -9.46 -0.15
CA ARG A 64 9.44 -9.53 1.15
C ARG A 64 8.97 -8.40 2.06
N ASN A 65 8.85 -7.19 1.50
CA ASN A 65 8.41 -6.02 2.26
C ASN A 65 6.90 -6.08 2.54
N PHE A 66 6.08 -6.60 1.62
CA PHE A 66 4.66 -6.81 1.89
C PHE A 66 4.44 -7.82 3.03
N VAL A 67 5.17 -8.94 3.04
CA VAL A 67 5.10 -9.93 4.13
C VAL A 67 5.52 -9.31 5.46
N LEU A 68 6.65 -8.59 5.49
CA LEU A 68 7.09 -7.88 6.69
C LEU A 68 6.02 -6.90 7.19
N SER A 69 5.39 -6.16 6.27
CA SER A 69 4.33 -5.24 6.64
C SER A 69 3.16 -5.98 7.29
N THR A 70 2.80 -7.16 6.76
CA THR A 70 1.70 -7.99 7.26
C THR A 70 1.91 -8.42 8.71
N PHE A 71 3.13 -8.78 9.10
CA PHE A 71 3.46 -9.10 10.49
C PHE A 71 3.32 -7.88 11.41
N CYS A 72 3.64 -6.69 10.91
CA CYS A 72 3.55 -5.47 11.69
C CYS A 72 2.15 -4.86 11.73
N ARG A 73 1.20 -5.28 10.86
CA ARG A 73 -0.18 -4.76 10.77
C ARG A 73 -0.94 -4.66 12.10
N PRO A 74 -0.75 -5.55 13.10
CA PRO A 74 -1.42 -5.39 14.40
C PRO A 74 -1.15 -4.04 15.08
N ILE A 75 -0.08 -3.33 14.73
CA ILE A 75 0.19 -1.96 15.23
C ILE A 75 -0.92 -0.96 14.90
N LEU A 76 -1.71 -1.23 13.86
CA LEU A 76 -2.81 -0.40 13.41
C LEU A 76 -4.15 -0.71 14.09
N SER A 77 -4.19 -1.74 14.95
CA SER A 77 -5.42 -2.10 15.66
C SER A 77 -5.59 -1.28 16.92
N THR A 78 -6.83 -0.93 17.27
CA THR A 78 -7.17 -0.36 18.58
C THR A 78 -6.97 -1.38 19.72
N LYS A 79 -6.98 -2.68 19.40
CA LYS A 79 -6.86 -3.78 20.38
C LYS A 79 -5.44 -4.01 20.89
N THR A 80 -4.44 -3.42 20.25
CA THR A 80 -3.02 -3.50 20.64
C THR A 80 -2.63 -2.41 21.65
N GLY A 81 -3.52 -1.45 21.91
CA GLY A 81 -3.35 -0.45 22.97
C GLY A 81 -3.13 -1.12 24.33
N GLY A 82 -1.99 -0.85 24.96
CA GLY A 82 -1.59 -1.42 26.24
C GLY A 82 -0.70 -2.67 26.19
N SER A 83 -0.35 -3.17 24.98
CA SER A 83 0.52 -4.35 24.81
C SER A 83 2.01 -4.03 24.56
N CYS A 84 2.37 -2.75 24.44
CA CYS A 84 3.72 -2.25 24.11
C CYS A 84 4.03 -0.97 24.90
N SER A 85 5.31 -0.64 25.06
CA SER A 85 5.71 0.75 25.37
C SER A 85 5.62 1.64 24.13
N ASP A 86 5.44 2.95 24.31
CA ASP A 86 5.39 3.94 23.21
C ASP A 86 6.60 3.80 22.28
N ARG A 87 7.79 3.61 22.85
CA ARG A 87 9.03 3.44 22.09
C ARG A 87 9.00 2.20 21.19
N GLU A 88 8.55 1.06 21.69
CA GLU A 88 8.46 -0.18 20.90
C GLU A 88 7.43 -0.05 19.78
N CYS A 89 6.27 0.54 20.09
CA CYS A 89 5.23 0.78 19.10
C CYS A 89 5.69 1.76 18.01
N SER A 90 6.38 2.85 18.35
CA SER A 90 6.98 3.75 17.36
C SER A 90 8.02 3.05 16.48
N GLN A 91 8.86 2.16 17.05
CA GLN A 91 9.84 1.40 16.27
C GLN A 91 9.17 0.44 15.28
N ILE A 92 8.13 -0.28 15.70
CA ILE A 92 7.38 -1.16 14.81
C ILE A 92 6.65 -0.35 13.73
N LEU A 93 6.02 0.77 14.09
CA LEU A 93 5.33 1.63 13.14
C LEU A 93 6.28 2.16 12.06
N SER A 94 7.47 2.64 12.45
CA SER A 94 8.50 3.09 11.51
C SER A 94 8.95 1.97 10.55
N ARG A 95 9.14 0.75 11.08
CA ARG A 95 9.47 -0.42 10.25
C ARG A 95 8.34 -0.79 9.29
N PHE A 96 7.11 -0.76 9.78
CA PHE A 96 5.92 -1.03 9.00
C PHE A 96 5.79 -0.04 7.83
N GLN A 97 5.89 1.26 8.09
CA GLN A 97 5.88 2.30 7.05
C GLN A 97 7.01 2.10 6.04
N THR A 98 8.23 1.86 6.51
CA THR A 98 9.39 1.61 5.63
C THR A 98 9.14 0.42 4.70
N ALA A 99 8.60 -0.68 5.24
CA ALA A 99 8.27 -1.86 4.45
C ALA A 99 7.19 -1.54 3.40
N LEU A 100 6.12 -0.86 3.78
CA LEU A 100 5.08 -0.47 2.82
C LEU A 100 5.64 0.43 1.71
N LYS A 101 6.46 1.44 2.03
CA LYS A 101 7.08 2.33 1.04
C LYS A 101 7.95 1.57 0.05
N LYS A 102 8.80 0.66 0.54
CA LYS A 102 9.64 -0.21 -0.30
C LYS A 102 8.80 -1.12 -1.19
N SER A 103 7.72 -1.70 -0.65
CA SER A 103 6.78 -2.53 -1.38
C SER A 103 6.14 -1.77 -2.55
N VAL A 104 5.57 -0.58 -2.32
CA VAL A 104 4.94 0.22 -3.38
C VAL A 104 5.96 0.65 -4.43
N ARG A 105 7.15 1.11 -4.02
CA ARG A 105 8.23 1.47 -4.95
C ARG A 105 8.66 0.30 -5.82
N ALA A 106 8.84 -0.88 -5.22
CA ALA A 106 9.19 -2.09 -5.96
C ALA A 106 8.11 -2.45 -6.98
N PHE A 107 6.82 -2.31 -6.62
CA PHE A 107 5.71 -2.50 -7.54
C PHE A 107 5.74 -1.51 -8.73
N ILE A 108 5.94 -0.22 -8.47
CA ILE A 108 6.07 0.81 -9.52
C ILE A 108 7.22 0.48 -10.46
N ARG A 109 8.40 0.12 -9.92
CA ARG A 109 9.58 -0.26 -10.71
C ARG A 109 9.30 -1.52 -11.54
N LEU A 110 8.71 -2.54 -10.94
CA LEU A 110 8.41 -3.80 -11.61
C LEU A 110 7.38 -3.62 -12.74
N ARG A 111 6.40 -2.71 -12.56
CA ARG A 111 5.53 -2.28 -13.66
C ARG A 111 6.36 -1.64 -14.76
N SER A 112 7.18 -0.63 -14.47
CA SER A 112 7.95 0.08 -15.50
C SER A 112 8.80 -0.82 -16.42
N ILE A 113 9.31 -1.94 -15.90
CA ILE A 113 10.19 -2.86 -16.62
C ILE A 113 9.42 -3.91 -17.45
N SER A 114 8.22 -4.29 -17.01
CA SER A 114 7.54 -5.48 -17.53
C SER A 114 6.03 -5.28 -17.57
N SER A 115 5.43 -5.50 -18.74
CA SER A 115 3.97 -5.58 -18.89
C SER A 115 3.41 -6.84 -18.24
N HIS A 116 4.15 -7.95 -18.19
CA HIS A 116 3.70 -9.18 -17.52
C HIS A 116 3.52 -9.04 -16.01
N THR A 117 4.02 -7.97 -15.40
CA THR A 117 3.82 -7.71 -13.96
C THR A 117 2.34 -7.49 -13.62
N THR A 118 1.56 -6.95 -14.56
CA THR A 118 0.13 -6.67 -14.39
C THR A 118 -0.75 -7.90 -14.57
N SER A 119 -0.21 -9.03 -15.01
CA SER A 119 -0.94 -10.31 -15.00
C SER A 119 -0.78 -11.07 -13.67
N SER A 120 0.20 -10.71 -12.85
CA SER A 120 0.40 -11.34 -11.54
C SER A 120 -0.51 -10.71 -10.49
N TRP A 121 -1.57 -11.43 -10.14
CA TRP A 121 -2.50 -11.07 -9.06
C TRP A 121 -1.79 -10.76 -7.75
N ALA A 122 -0.75 -11.51 -7.40
CA ALA A 122 -0.03 -11.31 -6.15
C ALA A 122 0.76 -9.99 -6.13
N PHE A 123 1.35 -9.59 -7.27
CA PHE A 123 2.07 -8.32 -7.33
C PHE A 123 1.12 -7.12 -7.23
N ILE A 124 -0.01 -7.16 -7.96
CA ILE A 124 -1.03 -6.11 -7.88
C ILE A 124 -1.57 -6.00 -6.46
N HIS A 125 -1.96 -7.13 -5.88
CA HIS A 125 -2.49 -7.16 -4.53
C HIS A 125 -1.51 -6.57 -3.53
N ASN A 126 -0.24 -7.00 -3.55
CA ASN A 126 0.77 -6.53 -2.61
C ASN A 126 1.05 -5.04 -2.76
N GLY A 127 1.18 -4.56 -4.01
CA GLY A 127 1.45 -3.16 -4.31
C GLY A 127 0.31 -2.24 -3.86
N LEU A 128 -0.93 -2.55 -4.27
CA LEU A 128 -2.10 -1.74 -3.94
C LEU A 128 -2.46 -1.81 -2.45
N SER A 129 -2.37 -2.98 -1.84
CA SER A 129 -2.59 -3.13 -0.40
C SER A 129 -1.58 -2.33 0.40
N SER A 130 -0.32 -2.31 -0.03
CA SER A 130 0.73 -1.54 0.63
C SER A 130 0.48 -0.04 0.52
N ALA A 131 0.06 0.42 -0.66
CA ALA A 131 -0.27 1.82 -0.91
C ALA A 131 -1.49 2.28 -0.11
N LEU A 132 -2.53 1.46 -0.06
CA LEU A 132 -3.74 1.73 0.72
C LEU A 132 -3.43 1.81 2.22
N LEU A 133 -2.63 0.87 2.75
CA LEU A 133 -2.20 0.95 4.15
C LEU A 133 -1.39 2.21 4.43
N LEU A 134 -0.51 2.63 3.52
CA LEU A 134 0.20 3.91 3.65
C LEU A 134 -0.74 5.11 3.71
N SER A 135 -1.82 5.12 2.92
CA SER A 135 -2.81 6.19 2.95
C SER A 135 -3.49 6.37 4.32
N PHE A 136 -3.54 5.31 5.14
CA PHE A 136 -4.10 5.40 6.49
C PHE A 136 -3.10 5.82 7.56
N ILE A 137 -1.80 5.76 7.29
CA ILE A 137 -0.77 6.06 8.29
C ILE A 137 -0.31 7.50 8.08
N ARG A 138 -0.83 8.42 8.89
CA ARG A 138 -0.39 9.82 8.91
C ARG A 138 0.77 9.96 9.90
N HIS A 139 1.99 10.18 9.40
CA HIS A 139 3.15 10.53 10.22
C HIS A 139 3.74 11.83 9.66
N GLU A 140 3.75 12.89 10.47
CA GLU A 140 4.04 14.26 10.01
C GLU A 140 5.42 14.38 9.32
N SER A 141 6.43 13.65 9.77
CA SER A 141 7.78 13.69 9.17
C SER A 141 7.86 13.08 7.76
N ASP A 142 6.92 12.22 7.41
CA ASP A 142 7.01 11.31 6.25
C ASP A 142 5.86 11.52 5.25
N ALA A 143 5.06 12.55 5.48
CA ALA A 143 3.87 12.86 4.69
C ALA A 143 4.22 13.14 3.23
N ASP A 144 5.24 13.98 2.99
CA ASP A 144 5.68 14.34 1.64
C ASP A 144 6.16 13.12 0.84
N GLU A 145 6.98 12.27 1.46
CA GLU A 145 7.50 11.06 0.81
C GLU A 145 6.36 10.08 0.48
N THR A 146 5.43 9.90 1.41
CA THR A 146 4.28 9.01 1.22
C THR A 146 3.38 9.51 0.10
N ARG A 147 3.10 10.81 0.06
CA ARG A 147 2.33 11.45 -1.01
C ARG A 147 3.01 11.29 -2.36
N GLN A 148 4.31 11.53 -2.43
CA GLN A 148 5.10 11.38 -3.65
C GLN A 148 5.02 9.95 -4.20
N ILE A 149 5.18 8.93 -3.35
CA ILE A 149 5.05 7.51 -3.76
C ILE A 149 3.65 7.22 -4.31
N GLN A 150 2.60 7.74 -3.70
CA GLN A 150 1.24 7.51 -4.18
C GLN A 150 0.97 8.24 -5.51
N ILE A 151 1.53 9.44 -5.72
CA ILE A 151 1.46 10.13 -7.01
C ILE A 151 2.16 9.31 -8.09
N GLU A 152 3.38 8.83 -7.83
CA GLU A 152 4.12 7.96 -8.76
C GLU A 152 3.37 6.66 -9.07
N LEU A 153 2.69 6.08 -8.07
CA LEU A 153 1.82 4.93 -8.26
C LEU A 153 0.68 5.24 -9.23
N MET A 154 -0.04 6.34 -9.00
CA MET A 154 -1.15 6.76 -9.85
C MET A 154 -0.69 7.03 -11.28
N GLN A 155 0.44 7.71 -11.46
CA GLN A 155 1.04 7.94 -12.78
C GLN A 155 1.37 6.61 -13.49
N SER A 156 2.03 5.67 -12.80
CA SER A 156 2.38 4.37 -13.35
C SER A 156 1.14 3.52 -13.73
N LEU A 157 0.00 3.78 -13.10
CA LEU A 157 -1.28 3.16 -13.43
C LEU A 157 -1.92 3.83 -14.64
N THR A 158 -1.91 5.16 -14.72
CA THR A 158 -2.40 5.94 -15.87
C THR A 158 -1.65 5.60 -17.15
N GLU A 159 -0.32 5.52 -17.11
CA GLU A 159 0.52 5.16 -18.26
C GLU A 159 0.15 3.81 -18.88
N ARG A 160 -0.53 2.95 -18.11
CA ARG A 160 -1.00 1.63 -18.55
C ARG A 160 -2.43 1.38 -18.08
N SER A 161 -3.33 2.27 -18.48
CA SER A 161 -4.75 2.21 -18.11
C SER A 161 -5.45 0.92 -18.54
N GLU A 162 -5.02 0.30 -19.66
CA GLU A 162 -5.54 -0.99 -20.14
C GLU A 162 -5.40 -2.11 -19.08
N ASP A 163 -4.28 -2.13 -18.35
CA ASP A 163 -4.03 -3.10 -17.28
C ASP A 163 -5.03 -2.94 -16.13
N VAL A 164 -5.45 -1.70 -15.86
CA VAL A 164 -6.38 -1.37 -14.77
C VAL A 164 -7.79 -1.86 -15.08
N GLY A 165 -8.15 -1.97 -16.36
CA GLY A 165 -9.40 -2.60 -16.79
C GLY A 165 -9.55 -4.04 -16.28
N GLN A 166 -8.43 -4.77 -16.17
CA GLN A 166 -8.37 -6.18 -15.77
C GLN A 166 -8.34 -6.39 -14.24
N PHE A 167 -8.31 -5.31 -13.45
CA PHE A 167 -8.25 -5.41 -11.99
C PHE A 167 -9.57 -5.96 -11.40
N SER A 168 -9.47 -6.74 -10.31
CA SER A 168 -10.67 -7.10 -9.54
C SER A 168 -11.37 -5.86 -9.02
N THR A 169 -12.65 -6.03 -8.70
CA THR A 169 -13.44 -5.07 -7.92
C THR A 169 -12.65 -4.59 -6.71
N THR A 170 -12.07 -5.48 -5.91
CA THR A 170 -11.29 -5.14 -4.71
C THR A 170 -10.08 -4.25 -5.00
N HIS A 171 -9.33 -4.52 -6.07
CA HIS A 171 -8.22 -3.66 -6.49
C HIS A 171 -8.70 -2.28 -6.97
N LYS A 172 -9.82 -2.23 -7.70
CA LYS A 172 -10.46 -0.97 -8.11
C LYS A 172 -10.96 -0.18 -6.89
N LYS A 173 -11.54 -0.83 -5.88
CA LYS A 173 -11.93 -0.22 -4.59
C LYS A 173 -10.72 0.40 -3.89
N ALA A 174 -9.61 -0.34 -3.78
CA ALA A 174 -8.39 0.14 -3.16
C ALA A 174 -7.84 1.40 -3.86
N LEU A 175 -7.83 1.43 -5.19
CA LEU A 175 -7.41 2.60 -5.96
C LEU A 175 -8.28 3.83 -5.69
N LYS A 176 -9.60 3.65 -5.72
CA LYS A 176 -10.55 4.74 -5.43
C LYS A 176 -10.38 5.26 -4.00
N ALA A 177 -10.16 4.36 -3.04
CA ALA A 177 -9.91 4.74 -1.64
C ALA A 177 -8.60 5.51 -1.46
N ILE A 178 -7.50 5.07 -2.08
CA ILE A 178 -6.22 5.81 -2.07
C ILE A 178 -6.44 7.23 -2.58
N GLN A 179 -7.18 7.39 -3.69
CA GLN A 179 -7.46 8.70 -4.25
C GLN A 179 -8.34 9.57 -3.34
N ALA A 180 -9.37 8.99 -2.71
CA ALA A 180 -10.21 9.71 -1.76
C ALA A 180 -9.39 10.24 -0.57
N LEU A 181 -8.55 9.37 -0.01
CA LEU A 181 -7.66 9.72 1.11
C LEU A 181 -6.63 10.79 0.72
N GLN A 182 -6.10 10.75 -0.50
CA GLN A 182 -5.24 11.81 -1.00
C GLN A 182 -5.96 13.16 -1.02
N ARG A 183 -7.16 13.22 -1.61
CA ARG A 183 -7.96 14.46 -1.68
C ARG A 183 -8.26 15.03 -0.29
N LEU A 184 -8.61 14.17 0.66
CA LEU A 184 -8.86 14.57 2.05
C LEU A 184 -7.58 15.15 2.68
N ALA A 185 -6.42 14.53 2.45
CA ALA A 185 -5.15 15.06 2.94
C ALA A 185 -4.82 16.44 2.36
N GLU A 186 -5.08 16.70 1.07
CA GLU A 186 -4.84 18.02 0.47
C GLU A 186 -5.81 19.08 1.00
N GLN A 187 -7.06 18.70 1.28
CA GLN A 187 -8.05 19.59 1.89
C GLN A 187 -7.66 19.99 3.31
N ASP A 188 -7.18 19.04 4.12
CA ASP A 188 -6.68 19.29 5.47
C ASP A 188 -5.49 20.25 5.46
N GLU A 189 -4.52 20.06 4.55
CA GLU A 189 -3.37 20.95 4.40
C GLU A 189 -3.78 22.37 4.00
N ASN A 190 -4.70 22.50 3.04
CA ASN A 190 -5.21 23.80 2.59
C ASN A 190 -6.01 24.53 3.69
N ARG A 191 -6.69 23.78 4.58
CA ARG A 191 -7.41 24.34 5.73
C ARG A 191 -6.46 24.76 6.87
N ALA A 192 -5.33 24.08 7.03
CA ALA A 192 -4.32 24.37 8.05
C ALA A 192 -3.41 25.58 7.71
N GLN A 193 -3.44 26.10 6.47
CA GLN A 193 -2.68 27.30 6.06
C GLN A 193 -3.58 28.55 5.93
N PRO A 194 -3.94 29.25 7.01
CA PRO A 194 -4.52 30.59 6.91
C PRO A 194 -3.41 31.65 6.76
N LEU A 195 -3.43 32.33 5.61
CA LEU A 195 -2.81 33.65 5.36
C LEU A 195 -1.28 33.74 5.55
N ILE A 196 -0.51 33.59 4.47
CA ILE A 196 0.54 34.55 4.05
C ILE A 196 0.96 34.26 2.59
N SER A 197 0.94 35.34 1.80
CA SER A 197 1.53 35.59 0.48
C SER A 197 1.10 34.75 -0.72
N SER A 198 0.36 35.43 -1.58
CA SER A 198 0.32 35.30 -3.03
C SER A 198 1.72 35.11 -3.61
N ASN A 199 1.98 33.94 -4.20
CA ASN A 199 2.80 33.85 -5.39
C ASN A 199 2.49 32.58 -6.17
N GLU A 200 2.56 32.70 -7.49
CA GLU A 200 2.10 31.81 -8.54
C GLU A 200 2.36 30.32 -8.26
N ARG A 201 1.28 29.54 -8.05
CA ARG A 201 1.32 28.09 -8.27
C ARG A 201 0.83 27.81 -9.69
N GLN A 202 1.79 27.50 -10.55
CA GLN A 202 1.60 26.97 -11.89
C GLN A 202 0.75 25.69 -11.83
N PRO A 203 -0.28 25.52 -12.66
CA PRO A 203 -1.12 24.34 -12.62
C PRO A 203 -0.31 23.13 -13.11
N THR A 204 -0.02 22.22 -12.20
CA THR A 204 0.57 20.91 -12.50
C THR A 204 -0.40 20.15 -13.40
N SER A 205 0.07 19.70 -14.57
CA SER A 205 -0.67 18.92 -15.59
C SER A 205 -1.06 17.50 -15.15
N LEU A 206 -1.18 17.26 -13.84
CA LEU A 206 -1.47 15.97 -13.20
C LEU A 206 -2.96 15.60 -13.24
N SER A 207 -3.86 16.59 -13.26
CA SER A 207 -5.32 16.34 -13.20
C SER A 207 -5.82 15.54 -14.41
N ASP A 208 -5.33 15.85 -15.60
CA ASP A 208 -5.86 15.34 -16.88
C ASP A 208 -5.57 13.84 -17.10
N GLY A 209 -4.37 13.39 -16.71
CA GLY A 209 -3.97 11.96 -16.79
C GLY A 209 -4.60 11.08 -15.71
N ILE A 210 -4.83 11.65 -14.53
CA ILE A 210 -5.53 10.96 -13.44
C ILE A 210 -7.00 10.81 -13.85
N GLU A 211 -7.66 11.90 -14.27
CA GLU A 211 -9.06 11.89 -14.73
C GLU A 211 -9.31 10.85 -15.85
N THR A 212 -8.44 10.75 -16.85
CA THR A 212 -8.55 9.75 -17.92
C THR A 212 -8.42 8.30 -17.43
N LEU A 213 -7.58 8.01 -16.42
CA LEU A 213 -7.55 6.69 -15.78
C LEU A 213 -8.87 6.37 -15.08
N PHE A 214 -9.49 7.37 -14.44
CA PHE A 214 -10.76 7.20 -13.76
C PHE A 214 -11.94 7.11 -14.73
N ASP A 215 -11.91 7.81 -15.85
CA ASP A 215 -12.86 7.60 -16.93
C ASP A 215 -12.75 6.19 -17.49
N SER A 216 -11.55 5.62 -17.62
CA SER A 216 -11.37 4.21 -17.98
C SER A 216 -11.89 3.24 -16.91
N LEU A 217 -11.71 3.55 -15.62
CA LEU A 217 -12.28 2.78 -14.51
C LEU A 217 -13.82 2.85 -14.51
N ASN A 218 -14.38 4.03 -14.81
CA ASN A 218 -15.81 4.29 -14.84
C ASN A 218 -16.48 3.78 -16.12
N ALA A 219 -15.77 3.72 -17.25
CA ALA A 219 -16.25 3.15 -18.50
C ALA A 219 -16.44 1.63 -18.42
N SER A 220 -15.72 0.95 -17.51
CA SER A 220 -16.00 -0.46 -17.16
C SER A 220 -17.22 -0.61 -16.22
N GLN A 221 -18.25 0.20 -16.47
CA GLN A 221 -19.39 0.52 -15.61
C GLN A 221 -20.20 -0.73 -15.22
N ASP A 222 -19.81 -1.33 -14.11
CA ASP A 222 -20.60 -2.31 -13.39
C ASP A 222 -21.34 -1.59 -12.25
N GLN A 223 -22.60 -1.94 -11.98
CA GLN A 223 -23.46 -1.25 -11.00
C GLN A 223 -22.82 -1.22 -9.59
N SER A 224 -21.94 -2.18 -9.31
CA SER A 224 -21.13 -2.26 -8.09
C SER A 224 -20.09 -1.12 -7.93
N MET A 225 -19.56 -0.56 -9.02
CA MET A 225 -18.53 0.48 -8.99
C MET A 225 -19.09 1.89 -8.75
N LEU A 226 -20.33 2.16 -9.18
CA LEU A 226 -21.03 3.43 -8.92
C LEU A 226 -21.39 3.57 -7.44
N ASN A 227 -21.93 2.50 -6.86
CA ASN A 227 -22.23 2.39 -5.44
C ASN A 227 -20.96 2.57 -4.57
N MET A 228 -19.80 2.10 -5.04
CA MET A 228 -18.53 2.30 -4.34
C MET A 228 -18.05 3.76 -4.30
N ASP A 229 -18.27 4.56 -5.35
CA ASP A 229 -17.90 5.99 -5.33
C ASP A 229 -18.79 6.80 -4.38
N GLU A 230 -20.06 6.42 -4.29
CA GLU A 230 -21.00 6.98 -3.34
C GLU A 230 -20.62 6.58 -1.91
N TRP A 231 -20.33 5.30 -1.69
CA TRP A 231 -19.88 4.81 -0.40
C TRP A 231 -18.57 5.47 0.07
N LEU A 232 -17.54 5.54 -0.77
CA LEU A 232 -16.26 6.16 -0.41
C LEU A 232 -16.38 7.67 -0.12
N ARG A 233 -17.33 8.36 -0.75
CA ARG A 233 -17.64 9.77 -0.44
C ARG A 233 -18.27 9.94 0.93
N ASN A 234 -19.07 8.97 1.35
CA ASN A 234 -19.78 9.00 2.62
C ASN A 234 -19.05 8.23 3.73
N PHE A 235 -17.92 7.58 3.40
CA PHE A 235 -17.17 6.75 4.34
C PHE A 235 -16.41 7.63 5.33
N ASP A 236 -16.78 7.54 6.60
CA ASP A 236 -16.07 8.18 7.69
C ASP A 236 -14.79 7.38 8.00
N PHE A 237 -13.67 7.85 7.47
CA PHE A 237 -12.36 7.24 7.69
C PHE A 237 -11.86 7.37 9.14
N ASP A 238 -12.41 8.31 9.92
CA ASP A 238 -12.01 8.56 11.30
C ASP A 238 -12.84 7.74 12.31
N ALA A 239 -14.01 7.22 11.89
CA ALA A 239 -14.87 6.36 12.72
C ALA A 239 -14.27 4.96 13.01
N PHE A 240 -13.28 4.52 12.23
CA PHE A 240 -12.70 3.18 12.31
C PHE A 240 -11.18 3.26 12.52
N SER A 241 -10.60 2.21 13.13
CA SER A 241 -9.14 2.11 13.12
C SER A 241 -8.60 1.94 11.69
N PRO A 242 -7.36 2.40 11.40
CA PRO A 242 -6.72 2.21 10.10
C PRO A 242 -6.81 0.77 9.56
N LEU A 243 -6.68 -0.22 10.44
CA LEU A 243 -6.77 -1.63 10.07
C LEU A 243 -8.20 -2.07 9.71
N GLU A 244 -9.21 -1.54 10.40
CA GLU A 244 -10.62 -1.82 10.12
C GLU A 244 -11.06 -1.20 8.79
N SER A 245 -10.71 0.07 8.55
CA SER A 245 -10.94 0.75 7.26
C SER A 245 -10.33 -0.03 6.10
N TYR A 246 -9.07 -0.45 6.24
CA TYR A 246 -8.42 -1.31 5.26
C TYR A 246 -9.19 -2.61 5.02
N ASN A 247 -9.57 -3.32 6.08
CA ASN A 247 -10.23 -4.62 5.95
C ASN A 247 -11.61 -4.49 5.30
N LEU A 248 -12.34 -3.39 5.54
CA LEU A 248 -13.62 -3.10 4.90
C LEU A 248 -13.46 -2.88 3.39
N ILE A 249 -12.51 -2.03 2.99
CA ILE A 249 -12.23 -1.74 1.57
C ILE A 249 -11.77 -2.98 0.82
N MET A 250 -10.93 -3.78 1.46
CA MET A 250 -10.39 -5.01 0.89
C MET A 250 -11.35 -6.20 1.00
N SER A 251 -12.53 -6.01 1.59
CA SER A 251 -13.57 -7.03 1.65
C SER A 251 -14.37 -7.11 0.35
N ASP A 252 -14.74 -8.33 -0.02
CA ASP A 252 -15.68 -8.57 -1.12
C ASP A 252 -17.12 -8.16 -0.78
N LYS A 253 -17.42 -7.95 0.51
CA LYS A 253 -18.74 -7.49 0.95
C LYS A 253 -18.99 -6.07 0.41
N VAL A 254 -20.14 -5.89 -0.23
CA VAL A 254 -20.68 -4.54 -0.45
C VAL A 254 -20.93 -3.94 0.93
N PRO A 255 -20.55 -2.67 1.16
CA PRO A 255 -20.78 -2.05 2.44
C PRO A 255 -22.25 -2.16 2.84
N PRO A 256 -22.56 -2.43 4.13
CA PRO A 256 -23.92 -2.36 4.59
C PRO A 256 -24.42 -0.93 4.34
N ASP A 257 -25.64 -0.82 3.82
CA ASP A 257 -26.34 0.43 3.43
C ASP A 257 -26.11 0.93 2.00
N ALA A 258 -26.28 0.03 1.02
CA ALA A 258 -26.67 0.42 -0.35
C ALA A 258 -28.14 0.08 -0.68
N ASN A 259 -28.96 -0.16 0.35
CA ASN A 259 -30.39 -0.40 0.21
C ASN A 259 -31.14 0.29 1.36
N VAL A 260 -31.37 1.60 1.23
CA VAL A 260 -32.67 2.26 1.54
C VAL A 260 -32.82 3.43 0.58
#